data_AF-A0A2T1D7J8-F1
#
_entry.id   AF-A0A2T1D7J8-F1
#
_cell.length_a   1.000
_cell.length_b   1.000
_cell.length_c   1.000
_cell.angle_alpha   90.00
_cell.angle_beta   90.00
_cell.angle_gamma   90.00
#
_symmetry.space_group_name_H-M   'P 1'
#
loop_
_entity.id
_entity.type
_entity.pdbx_description
1 polymer ?
#
loop_
_entity_poly.entity_id
_entity_poly.type
_entity_poly.pdbx_seq_one_letter_code
_entity_poly.pdbx_strand_id
1 'polypeptide(L)'
;MNESLDWELITIAALIAGLFNLPVAFQKLRQTCKGLLFFEPLKSPGFWLWILAQLLFPSIVFLAWITNFFSVKPVVDAMLFLRAIAAGFGFTAFLNSRTETGFLTLDIKSLYDGVVRVGFALIASQETRRTKTFLRALEKELHQPSADMSEGLRSLRAYFSADIALTLEERQKFLGSISQALSEIQIDKQIEVVENLLPEVRQRDLVDALEGFKCSPQFLQTYLPRRFARSITSAASNQALRL
;
A
#
# COMPACT_ATOMS: atom_id res chain seq x y z
N MET A 1 -10.77 -15.22 41.87
CA MET A 1 -10.05 -14.77 40.64
C MET A 1 -9.42 -13.44 40.94
N ASN A 2 -8.19 -13.21 40.47
CA ASN A 2 -7.43 -11.99 40.76
C ASN A 2 -7.98 -10.84 39.89
N GLU A 3 -8.53 -9.79 40.48
CA GLU A 3 -9.22 -8.73 39.72
C GLU A 3 -8.32 -8.04 38.69
N SER A 4 -7.01 -7.95 38.96
CA SER A 4 -6.01 -7.43 38.03
C SER A 4 -5.89 -8.28 36.76
N LEU A 5 -5.89 -9.61 36.92
CA LEU A 5 -5.78 -10.55 35.81
C LEU A 5 -6.97 -10.45 34.85
N ASP A 6 -8.17 -10.21 35.39
CA ASP A 6 -9.36 -10.08 34.56
C ASP A 6 -9.32 -8.80 33.70
N TRP A 7 -8.88 -7.67 34.26
CA TRP A 7 -8.73 -6.42 33.50
C TRP A 7 -7.61 -6.50 32.45
N GLU A 8 -6.54 -7.22 32.75
CA GLU A 8 -5.50 -7.54 31.75
C GLU A 8 -6.08 -8.35 30.58
N LEU A 9 -6.84 -9.41 30.86
CA LEU A 9 -7.45 -10.25 29.83
C LEU A 9 -8.50 -9.49 29.00
N ILE A 10 -9.28 -8.60 29.63
CA ILE A 10 -10.21 -7.70 28.94
C ILE A 10 -9.46 -6.74 28.01
N THR A 11 -8.34 -6.19 28.48
CA THR A 11 -7.49 -5.29 27.68
C THR A 11 -6.86 -6.04 26.50
N ILE A 12 -6.42 -7.28 26.70
CA ILE A 12 -5.90 -8.15 25.64
C ILE A 12 -7.00 -8.43 24.60
N ALA A 13 -8.23 -8.74 25.03
CA ALA A 13 -9.35 -8.93 24.12
C ALA A 13 -9.63 -7.66 23.29
N ALA A 14 -9.54 -6.47 23.89
CA ALA A 14 -9.66 -5.21 23.16
C ALA A 14 -8.56 -5.05 22.10
N LEU A 15 -7.29 -5.29 22.45
CA LEU A 15 -6.18 -5.23 21.51
C LEU A 15 -6.32 -6.24 20.35
N ILE A 16 -6.91 -7.42 20.61
CA ILE A 16 -7.23 -8.40 19.57
C ILE A 16 -8.20 -7.79 18.54
N ALA A 17 -9.23 -7.06 18.96
CA ALA A 17 -10.12 -6.38 18.01
C ALA A 17 -9.34 -5.40 17.11
N GLY A 18 -8.42 -4.61 17.68
CA GLY A 18 -7.52 -3.75 16.91
C GLY A 18 -6.63 -4.52 15.93
N LEU A 19 -6.04 -5.62 16.38
CA LEU A 19 -5.13 -6.45 15.57
C LEU A 19 -5.85 -7.02 14.34
N PHE A 20 -7.06 -7.54 14.53
CA PHE A 20 -7.85 -8.14 13.46
C PHE A 20 -8.48 -7.12 12.50
N ASN A 21 -8.47 -5.82 12.82
CA ASN A 21 -8.80 -4.75 11.87
C ASN A 21 -7.64 -4.47 10.88
N LEU A 22 -6.38 -4.76 11.25
CA LEU A 22 -5.21 -4.42 10.43
C LEU A 22 -5.26 -5.02 9.01
N PRO A 23 -5.61 -6.31 8.77
CA PRO A 23 -5.62 -6.88 7.42
C PRO A 23 -6.52 -6.09 6.45
N VAL A 24 -7.74 -5.74 6.88
CA VAL A 24 -8.70 -4.96 6.08
C VAL A 24 -8.15 -3.55 5.84
N ALA A 25 -7.58 -2.93 6.87
CA ALA A 25 -6.99 -1.61 6.75
C ALA A 25 -5.77 -1.60 5.80
N PHE A 26 -4.92 -2.63 5.83
CA PHE A 26 -3.75 -2.77 4.96
C PHE A 26 -4.14 -2.88 3.49
N GLN A 27 -5.22 -3.58 3.19
CA GLN A 27 -5.75 -3.63 1.83
C GLN A 27 -6.11 -2.23 1.33
N LYS A 28 -6.81 -1.43 2.16
CA LYS A 28 -7.17 -0.05 1.84
C LYS A 28 -5.92 0.85 1.69
N LEU A 29 -4.95 0.71 2.59
CA LEU A 29 -3.66 1.44 2.50
C LEU A 29 -2.96 1.15 1.17
N ARG A 30 -2.85 -0.13 0.79
CA ARG A 30 -2.18 -0.54 -0.45
C ARG A 30 -2.87 0.03 -1.69
N GLN A 31 -4.21 0.08 -1.69
CA GLN A 31 -4.98 0.69 -2.78
C GLN A 31 -4.76 2.21 -2.85
N THR A 32 -4.87 2.92 -1.72
CA THR A 32 -4.70 4.38 -1.69
C THR A 32 -3.28 4.82 -2.03
N CYS A 33 -2.27 4.06 -1.59
CA CYS A 33 -0.86 4.39 -1.79
C CYS A 33 -0.25 3.76 -3.06
N LYS A 34 -1.05 3.13 -3.92
CA LYS A 34 -0.57 2.43 -5.13
C LYS A 34 0.23 3.34 -6.07
N GLY A 35 -0.16 4.61 -6.19
CA GLY A 35 0.55 5.61 -6.99
C GLY A 35 1.91 6.07 -6.43
N LEU A 36 2.25 5.69 -5.19
CA LEU A 36 3.48 6.11 -4.52
C LEU A 36 4.60 5.10 -4.77
N LEU A 37 5.24 5.22 -5.95
CA LEU A 37 6.32 4.35 -6.44
C LEU A 37 7.44 4.04 -5.42
N PHE A 38 7.75 4.96 -4.51
CA PHE A 38 8.83 4.80 -3.52
C PHE A 38 8.35 4.62 -2.10
N PHE A 39 7.04 4.45 -1.89
CA PHE A 39 6.50 4.29 -0.55
C PHE A 39 7.05 3.03 0.12
N GLU A 40 7.78 3.25 1.21
CA GLU A 40 8.29 2.19 2.09
C GLU A 40 7.58 2.33 3.45
N PRO A 41 6.50 1.58 3.70
CA PRO A 41 5.58 1.82 4.81
C PRO A 41 6.30 1.94 6.17
N LEU A 42 7.18 0.98 6.47
CA LEU A 42 7.88 0.90 7.76
C LEU A 42 8.80 2.11 8.05
N LYS A 43 9.21 2.85 7.02
CA LYS A 43 10.06 4.04 7.17
C LYS A 43 9.26 5.34 7.26
N SER A 44 7.97 5.30 6.95
CA SER A 44 7.14 6.50 6.98
C SER A 44 6.57 6.73 8.40
N PRO A 45 6.81 7.90 9.03
CA PRO A 45 6.19 8.22 10.32
C PRO A 45 4.65 8.29 10.20
N GLY A 46 4.13 8.70 9.04
CA GLY A 46 2.69 8.72 8.78
C GLY A 46 2.07 7.32 8.78
N PHE A 47 2.81 6.30 8.35
CA PHE A 47 2.38 4.91 8.41
C PHE A 47 2.26 4.41 9.86
N TRP A 48 3.18 4.78 10.74
CA TRP A 48 3.09 4.41 12.17
C TRP A 48 1.90 5.07 12.85
N LEU A 49 1.66 6.36 12.59
CA LEU A 49 0.45 7.05 13.06
C LEU A 49 -0.82 6.35 12.55
N TRP A 50 -0.82 5.96 11.28
CA TRP A 50 -1.92 5.23 10.67
C TRP A 50 -2.12 3.85 11.33
N ILE A 51 -1.07 3.06 11.55
CA ILE A 51 -1.14 1.77 12.27
C ILE A 51 -1.74 1.96 13.66
N LEU A 52 -1.26 2.96 14.40
CA LEU A 52 -1.75 3.24 15.75
C LEU A 52 -3.24 3.54 15.72
N ALA A 53 -3.71 4.31 14.74
CA ALA A 53 -5.14 4.56 14.57
C ALA A 53 -5.93 3.27 14.28
N GLN A 54 -5.41 2.41 13.39
CA GLN A 54 -6.06 1.14 13.06
C GLN A 54 -6.07 0.13 14.20
N LEU A 55 -5.13 0.22 15.14
CA LEU A 55 -5.07 -0.63 16.33
C LEU A 55 -5.93 -0.07 17.46
N LEU A 56 -5.75 1.21 17.81
CA LEU A 56 -6.33 1.81 19.00
C LEU A 56 -7.83 2.08 18.86
N PHE A 57 -8.30 2.56 17.71
CA PHE A 57 -9.72 2.88 17.56
C PHE A 57 -10.64 1.66 17.71
N PRO A 58 -10.42 0.53 17.01
CA PRO A 58 -11.24 -0.65 17.21
C PRO A 58 -11.11 -1.20 18.62
N SER A 59 -9.91 -1.14 19.22
CA SER A 59 -9.68 -1.60 20.59
C SER A 59 -10.49 -0.79 21.61
N ILE A 60 -10.44 0.54 21.53
CA ILE A 60 -11.18 1.45 22.43
C ILE A 60 -12.69 1.28 22.23
N VAL A 61 -13.14 1.22 20.97
CA VAL A 61 -14.56 1.03 20.64
C VAL A 61 -15.07 -0.31 21.16
N PHE A 62 -14.31 -1.38 20.96
CA PHE A 62 -14.67 -2.69 21.47
C PHE A 62 -14.71 -2.71 23.00
N LEU A 63 -13.67 -2.16 23.66
CA LEU A 63 -13.59 -2.05 25.11
C LEU A 63 -14.79 -1.29 25.69
N ALA A 64 -15.12 -0.13 25.12
CA ALA A 64 -16.27 0.66 25.53
C ALA A 64 -17.59 -0.11 25.32
N TRP A 65 -17.70 -0.88 24.23
CA TRP A 65 -18.88 -1.69 23.94
C TRP A 65 -19.07 -2.84 24.94
N ILE A 66 -18.04 -3.65 25.19
CA ILE A 66 -18.16 -4.83 26.07
C ILE A 66 -18.29 -4.47 27.55
N THR A 67 -17.78 -3.31 27.95
CA THR A 67 -17.86 -2.83 29.35
C THR A 67 -19.06 -1.93 29.59
N ASN A 68 -19.87 -1.64 28.57
CA ASN A 68 -20.89 -0.60 28.61
C ASN A 68 -20.34 0.71 29.21
N PHE A 69 -19.26 1.22 28.60
CA PHE A 69 -18.51 2.39 29.07
C PHE A 69 -17.99 2.23 30.52
N PHE A 70 -17.32 1.11 30.80
CA PHE A 70 -16.74 0.79 32.11
C PHE A 70 -17.74 0.63 33.26
N SER A 71 -19.03 0.57 32.95
CA SER A 71 -20.09 0.35 33.95
C SER A 71 -20.26 -1.12 34.34
N VAL A 72 -19.80 -2.03 33.48
CA VAL A 72 -19.95 -3.48 33.65
C VAL A 72 -18.61 -4.17 33.41
N LYS A 73 -18.24 -5.09 34.31
CA LYS A 73 -17.11 -5.99 34.09
C LYS A 73 -17.60 -7.22 33.29
N PRO A 74 -17.15 -7.41 32.05
CA PRO A 74 -17.53 -8.57 31.26
C PRO A 74 -16.92 -9.85 31.85
N VAL A 75 -17.61 -10.97 31.64
CA VAL A 75 -17.09 -12.30 31.97
C VAL A 75 -15.95 -12.63 31.01
N VAL A 76 -14.82 -13.08 31.56
CA VAL A 76 -13.67 -13.50 30.76
C VAL A 76 -13.86 -14.95 30.36
N ASP A 77 -14.27 -15.17 29.13
CA ASP A 77 -14.47 -16.49 28.53
C ASP A 77 -13.98 -16.52 27.07
N ALA A 78 -14.02 -17.69 26.42
CA ALA A 78 -13.65 -17.82 25.02
C ALA A 78 -14.56 -16.97 24.09
N MET A 79 -15.80 -16.73 24.50
CA MET A 79 -16.77 -15.96 23.73
C MET A 79 -16.35 -14.48 23.63
N LEU A 80 -15.75 -13.92 24.67
CA LEU A 80 -15.18 -12.57 24.66
C LEU A 80 -14.15 -12.40 23.53
N PHE A 81 -13.23 -13.35 23.41
CA PHE A 81 -12.19 -13.32 22.36
C PHE A 81 -12.77 -13.51 20.96
N LEU A 82 -13.76 -14.40 20.80
CA LEU A 82 -14.46 -14.56 19.52
C LEU A 82 -15.20 -13.28 19.12
N ARG A 83 -15.84 -12.59 20.06
CA ARG A 83 -16.47 -11.29 19.84
C ARG A 83 -15.44 -10.23 19.44
N ALA A 84 -14.25 -10.23 20.05
CA ALA A 84 -13.17 -9.31 19.70
C ALA A 84 -12.71 -9.49 18.25
N ILE A 85 -12.48 -10.75 17.84
CA ILE A 85 -12.09 -11.07 16.46
C ILE A 85 -13.16 -10.61 15.47
N ALA A 86 -14.43 -10.94 15.74
CA ALA A 86 -15.55 -10.53 14.88
C ALA A 86 -15.69 -9.00 14.80
N ALA A 87 -15.53 -8.30 15.93
CA ALA A 87 -15.56 -6.84 15.98
C ALA A 87 -14.39 -6.21 15.20
N GLY A 88 -13.21 -6.81 15.25
CA GLY A 88 -12.05 -6.35 14.48
C GLY A 88 -12.28 -6.40 12.98
N PHE A 89 -12.75 -7.54 12.45
CA PHE A 89 -13.10 -7.66 11.03
C PHE A 89 -14.29 -6.77 10.63
N GLY A 90 -15.29 -6.64 11.51
CA GLY A 90 -16.50 -5.87 11.28
C GLY A 90 -16.38 -4.37 11.55
N PHE A 91 -15.22 -3.89 12.02
CA PHE A 91 -15.06 -2.51 12.52
C PHE A 91 -15.41 -1.45 11.48
N THR A 92 -14.95 -1.64 10.24
CA THR A 92 -15.23 -0.70 9.14
C THR A 92 -16.72 -0.66 8.77
N ALA A 93 -17.38 -1.82 8.75
CA ALA A 93 -18.83 -1.90 8.54
C ALA A 93 -19.61 -1.22 9.67
N PHE A 94 -19.16 -1.42 10.92
CA PHE A 94 -19.73 -0.78 12.10
C PHE A 94 -19.57 0.75 12.09
N LEU A 95 -18.40 1.28 11.70
CA LEU A 95 -18.20 2.71 11.55
C LEU A 95 -19.13 3.29 10.47
N ASN A 96 -19.35 2.56 9.38
CA ASN A 96 -20.19 3.01 8.27
C ASN A 96 -21.69 2.86 8.54
N SER A 97 -22.13 1.94 9.42
CA SER A 97 -23.54 1.77 9.76
C SER A 97 -24.04 2.76 10.81
N ARG A 98 -23.13 3.38 11.58
CA ARG A 98 -23.47 4.30 12.68
C ARG A 98 -23.84 5.73 12.27
N THR A 99 -23.94 6.03 10.97
CA THR A 99 -24.41 7.34 10.50
C THR A 99 -25.86 7.68 10.88
N GLU A 100 -26.65 6.75 11.43
CA GLU A 100 -28.06 7.01 11.82
C GLU A 100 -28.45 6.70 13.27
N THR A 101 -27.55 6.14 14.10
CA THR A 101 -27.91 5.78 15.49
C THR A 101 -26.99 6.46 16.50
N GLY A 102 -27.53 7.50 17.15
CA GLY A 102 -26.87 8.37 18.14
C GLY A 102 -26.49 7.68 19.47
N PHE A 103 -25.71 6.61 19.42
CA PHE A 103 -25.25 5.87 20.59
C PHE A 103 -23.96 6.44 21.21
N LEU A 104 -23.36 7.45 20.57
CA LEU A 104 -22.27 8.29 21.11
C LEU A 104 -22.54 9.73 20.68
N THR A 105 -22.52 10.66 21.62
CA THR A 105 -22.50 12.10 21.33
C THR A 105 -21.19 12.55 20.65
N LEU A 106 -20.18 11.68 20.63
CA LEU A 106 -18.93 11.85 19.88
C LEU A 106 -19.01 11.10 18.55
N ASP A 107 -18.85 11.84 17.44
CA ASP A 107 -18.69 11.27 16.10
C ASP A 107 -17.31 10.57 15.99
N ILE A 108 -17.23 9.35 16.55
CA ILE A 108 -16.03 8.51 16.51
C ILE A 108 -15.56 8.30 15.07
N LYS A 109 -16.49 8.24 14.11
CA LYS A 109 -16.17 8.09 12.69
C LYS A 109 -15.42 9.32 12.19
N SER A 110 -15.89 10.53 12.46
CA SER A 110 -15.20 11.77 12.08
C SER A 110 -13.81 11.88 12.74
N LEU A 111 -13.69 11.54 14.03
CA LEU A 111 -12.40 11.51 14.72
C LEU A 111 -11.45 10.49 14.06
N TYR A 112 -11.93 9.27 13.81
CA TYR A 112 -11.18 8.21 13.14
C TYR A 112 -10.73 8.64 11.74
N ASP A 113 -11.66 9.13 10.93
CA ASP A 113 -11.40 9.61 9.57
C ASP A 113 -10.40 10.77 9.57
N GLY A 114 -10.47 11.65 10.57
CA GLY A 114 -9.51 12.74 10.79
C GLY A 114 -8.09 12.24 11.04
N VAL A 115 -7.91 11.33 12.01
CA VAL A 115 -6.58 10.76 12.32
C VAL A 115 -6.03 9.97 11.14
N VAL A 116 -6.86 9.15 10.50
CA VAL A 116 -6.49 8.39 9.30
C VAL A 116 -6.07 9.32 8.17
N ARG A 117 -6.80 10.43 7.96
CA ARG A 117 -6.46 11.44 6.96
C ARG A 117 -5.13 12.11 7.26
N VAL A 118 -4.82 12.42 8.52
CA VAL A 118 -3.51 12.97 8.90
C VAL A 118 -2.40 11.96 8.58
N GLY A 119 -2.59 10.68 8.91
CA GLY A 119 -1.64 9.62 8.55
C GLY A 119 -1.38 9.55 7.05
N PHE A 120 -2.44 9.56 6.24
CA PHE A 120 -2.33 9.60 4.78
C PHE A 120 -1.69 10.88 4.25
N ALA A 121 -2.01 12.05 4.81
CA ALA A 121 -1.43 13.32 4.40
C ALA A 121 0.09 13.35 4.66
N LEU A 122 0.53 12.78 5.79
CA LEU A 122 1.96 12.65 6.09
C LEU A 122 2.65 11.71 5.10
N ILE A 123 2.06 10.54 4.81
CA ILE A 123 2.57 9.61 3.79
C ILE A 123 2.66 10.30 2.42
N ALA A 124 1.57 10.95 1.99
CA ALA A 124 1.47 11.59 0.69
C ALA A 124 2.44 12.76 0.55
N SER A 125 2.61 13.60 1.58
CA SER A 125 3.48 14.79 1.50
C SER A 125 4.94 14.42 1.23
N GLN A 126 5.42 13.31 1.80
CA GLN A 126 6.79 12.84 1.63
C GLN A 126 6.98 12.17 0.27
N GLU A 127 6.09 11.24 -0.08
CA GLU A 127 6.28 10.38 -1.25
C GLU A 127 5.81 11.01 -2.56
N THR A 128 4.77 11.84 -2.54
CA THR A 128 4.24 12.47 -3.77
C THR A 128 5.30 13.33 -4.44
N ARG A 129 6.07 14.10 -3.67
CA ARG A 129 7.14 14.94 -4.22
C ARG A 129 8.22 14.09 -4.87
N ARG A 130 8.60 12.98 -4.24
CA ARG A 130 9.63 12.06 -4.73
C ARG A 130 9.18 11.36 -6.01
N THR A 131 7.97 10.81 -6.01
CA THR A 131 7.35 10.21 -7.20
C THR A 131 7.23 11.21 -8.34
N LYS A 132 6.74 12.42 -8.08
CA LYS A 132 6.62 13.47 -9.11
C LYS A 132 7.97 13.88 -9.69
N THR A 133 9.00 13.99 -8.85
CA THR A 133 10.36 14.31 -9.31
C THR A 133 10.92 13.20 -10.19
N PHE A 134 10.70 11.94 -9.79
CA PHE A 134 11.10 10.79 -10.57
C PHE A 134 10.38 10.71 -11.91
N LEU A 135 9.05 10.83 -11.96
CA LEU A 135 8.29 10.74 -13.21
C LEU A 135 8.73 11.84 -14.20
N ARG A 136 8.91 13.08 -13.74
CA ARG A 136 9.47 14.16 -14.58
C ARG A 136 10.88 13.89 -15.09
N ALA A 137 11.70 13.21 -14.29
CA ALA A 137 13.05 12.83 -14.72
C ALA A 137 13.00 11.66 -15.71
N LEU A 138 12.07 10.72 -15.50
CA LEU A 138 11.81 9.61 -16.40
C LEU A 138 11.30 10.11 -17.76
N GLU A 139 10.34 11.03 -17.78
CA GLU A 139 9.85 11.66 -19.01
C GLU A 139 11.03 12.19 -19.83
N LYS A 140 11.93 12.96 -19.21
CA LYS A 140 13.15 13.45 -19.87
C LYS A 140 14.08 12.33 -20.34
N GLU A 141 14.20 11.26 -19.57
CA GLU A 141 15.02 10.10 -19.90
C GLU A 141 14.46 9.37 -21.13
N LEU A 142 13.15 9.19 -21.21
CA LEU A 142 12.46 8.51 -22.32
C LEU A 142 12.44 9.33 -23.62
N HIS A 143 12.65 10.65 -23.54
CA HIS A 143 12.87 11.50 -24.70
C HIS A 143 14.29 11.42 -25.27
N GLN A 144 15.24 10.78 -24.58
CA GLN A 144 16.60 10.68 -25.07
C GLN A 144 16.67 9.76 -26.30
N PRO A 145 17.58 10.03 -27.27
CA PRO A 145 17.74 9.17 -28.44
C PRO A 145 18.16 7.73 -28.13
N SER A 146 18.75 7.50 -26.95
CA SER A 146 19.13 6.16 -26.47
C SER A 146 17.98 5.35 -25.91
N ALA A 147 16.86 5.99 -25.58
CA ALA A 147 15.68 5.31 -25.04
C ALA A 147 14.98 4.49 -26.13
N ASP A 148 14.43 3.34 -25.74
CA ASP A 148 13.73 2.44 -26.66
C ASP A 148 12.32 2.15 -26.16
N MET A 149 11.37 2.97 -26.60
CA MET A 149 9.96 2.85 -26.22
C MET A 149 9.34 1.54 -26.69
N SER A 150 9.71 1.06 -27.88
CA SER A 150 9.15 -0.18 -28.43
C SER A 150 9.58 -1.38 -27.60
N GLU A 151 10.86 -1.47 -27.26
CA GLU A 151 11.38 -2.56 -26.44
C GLU A 151 10.87 -2.48 -25.01
N GLY A 152 10.86 -1.29 -24.40
CA GLY A 152 10.35 -1.11 -23.05
C GLY A 152 8.87 -1.45 -22.90
N LEU A 153 8.03 -1.03 -23.85
CA LEU A 153 6.61 -1.39 -23.86
C LEU A 153 6.39 -2.91 -24.07
N ARG A 154 7.21 -3.57 -24.90
CA ARG A 154 7.18 -5.04 -25.05
C ARG A 154 7.61 -5.75 -23.77
N SER A 155 8.62 -5.24 -23.09
CA SER A 155 9.07 -5.74 -21.78
C SER A 155 7.95 -5.62 -20.73
N LEU A 156 7.29 -4.46 -20.64
CA LEU A 156 6.11 -4.29 -19.78
C LEU A 156 4.96 -5.23 -20.16
N ARG A 157 4.73 -5.45 -21.46
CA ARG A 157 3.73 -6.41 -21.93
C ARG A 157 4.03 -7.82 -21.43
N ALA A 158 5.29 -8.25 -21.56
CA ALA A 158 5.74 -9.54 -21.05
C ALA A 158 5.55 -9.64 -19.53
N TYR A 159 5.95 -8.60 -18.79
CA TYR A 159 5.77 -8.50 -17.34
C TYR A 159 4.30 -8.70 -16.91
N PHE A 160 3.38 -7.88 -17.42
CA PHE A 160 1.97 -7.96 -17.03
C PHE A 160 1.28 -9.23 -17.55
N SER A 161 1.74 -9.81 -18.66
CA SER A 161 1.22 -11.08 -19.14
C SER A 161 1.58 -12.26 -18.21
N ALA A 162 2.78 -12.21 -17.60
CA ALA A 162 3.30 -13.23 -16.70
C ALA A 162 2.85 -13.03 -15.24
N ASP A 163 2.35 -11.85 -14.87
CA ASP A 163 1.93 -11.59 -13.48
C ASP A 163 0.63 -12.35 -13.14
N ILE A 164 0.79 -13.41 -12.34
CA ILE A 164 -0.29 -14.27 -11.82
C ILE A 164 -1.13 -13.61 -10.73
N ALA A 165 -0.66 -12.51 -10.13
CA ALA A 165 -1.38 -11.82 -9.06
C ALA A 165 -2.44 -10.85 -9.59
N LEU A 166 -2.41 -10.54 -10.89
CA LEU A 166 -3.40 -9.68 -11.52
C LEU A 166 -4.69 -10.42 -11.77
N THR A 167 -5.80 -9.72 -11.55
CA THR A 167 -7.10 -10.18 -12.05
C THR A 167 -7.13 -10.16 -13.58
N LEU A 168 -8.07 -10.92 -14.17
CA LEU A 168 -8.25 -10.94 -15.62
C LEU A 168 -8.54 -9.53 -16.17
N GLU A 169 -9.35 -8.75 -15.46
CA GLU A 169 -9.71 -7.38 -15.84
C GLU A 169 -8.51 -6.43 -15.80
N GLU A 170 -7.71 -6.45 -14.72
CA GLU A 170 -6.49 -5.64 -14.63
C GLU A 170 -5.50 -6.01 -15.73
N ARG A 171 -5.31 -7.30 -15.98
CA ARG A 171 -4.41 -7.78 -17.04
C ARG A 171 -4.88 -7.28 -18.41
N GLN A 172 -6.17 -7.42 -18.73
CA GLN A 172 -6.73 -6.93 -19.99
C GLN A 172 -6.57 -5.42 -20.13
N LYS A 173 -6.83 -4.66 -19.05
CA LYS A 173 -6.65 -3.21 -19.01
C LYS A 173 -5.20 -2.82 -19.33
N PHE A 174 -4.21 -3.38 -18.65
CA PHE A 174 -2.80 -3.03 -18.85
C PHE A 174 -2.30 -3.44 -20.24
N LEU A 175 -2.63 -4.65 -20.70
CA LEU A 175 -2.25 -5.11 -22.04
C LEU A 175 -2.93 -4.28 -23.14
N GLY A 176 -4.17 -3.83 -22.92
CA GLY A 176 -4.87 -2.91 -23.79
C GLY A 176 -4.16 -1.56 -23.91
N SER A 177 -3.84 -0.93 -22.78
CA SER A 177 -3.08 0.33 -22.73
C SER A 177 -1.72 0.22 -23.42
N ILE A 178 -0.99 -0.88 -23.23
CA ILE A 178 0.31 -1.10 -23.89
C ILE A 178 0.15 -1.29 -25.39
N SER A 179 -0.87 -2.04 -25.83
CA SER A 179 -1.12 -2.26 -27.26
C SER A 179 -1.49 -0.94 -27.96
N GLN A 180 -2.28 -0.09 -27.29
CA GLN A 180 -2.59 1.25 -27.75
C GLN A 180 -1.32 2.11 -27.86
N ALA A 181 -0.47 2.12 -26.83
CA ALA A 181 0.80 2.87 -26.85
C ALA A 181 1.74 2.40 -27.98
N LEU A 182 1.85 1.09 -28.22
CA LEU A 182 2.66 0.55 -29.32
C LEU A 182 2.16 0.96 -30.71
N SER A 183 0.87 1.28 -30.85
CA SER A 183 0.27 1.78 -32.09
C SER A 183 0.28 3.30 -32.23
N GLU A 184 0.62 4.03 -31.17
CA GLU A 184 0.59 5.49 -31.15
C GLU A 184 1.87 6.06 -31.79
N ILE A 185 1.71 7.13 -32.58
CA ILE A 185 2.84 7.74 -33.30
C ILE A 185 3.53 8.79 -32.41
N GLN A 186 2.76 9.44 -31.53
CA GLN A 186 3.26 10.50 -30.66
C GLN A 186 3.94 9.91 -29.42
N ILE A 187 5.23 10.18 -29.27
CA ILE A 187 6.03 9.69 -28.14
C ILE A 187 5.49 10.17 -26.78
N ASP A 188 5.00 11.40 -26.70
CA ASP A 188 4.45 11.98 -25.47
C ASP A 188 3.31 11.14 -24.89
N LYS A 189 2.42 10.66 -25.76
CA LYS A 189 1.31 9.78 -25.37
C LYS A 189 1.79 8.39 -24.96
N GLN A 190 2.83 7.87 -25.62
CA GLN A 190 3.44 6.61 -25.19
C GLN A 190 4.05 6.76 -23.79
N ILE A 191 4.73 7.87 -23.53
CA ILE A 191 5.32 8.19 -22.23
C ILE A 191 4.23 8.33 -21.16
N GLU A 192 3.14 9.04 -21.44
CA GLU A 192 1.99 9.15 -20.52
C GLU A 192 1.45 7.77 -20.12
N VAL A 193 1.34 6.84 -21.07
CA VAL A 193 0.94 5.45 -20.77
C VAL A 193 1.98 4.76 -19.87
N VAL A 194 3.27 4.93 -20.13
CA VAL A 194 4.34 4.37 -19.28
C VAL A 194 4.28 4.94 -17.86
N GLU A 195 4.13 6.25 -17.69
CA GLU A 195 4.01 6.90 -16.38
C GLU A 195 2.82 6.37 -15.58
N ASN A 196 1.70 6.07 -16.26
CA ASN A 196 0.52 5.49 -15.64
C ASN A 196 0.67 4.00 -15.29
N LEU A 197 1.47 3.25 -16.06
CA LEU A 197 1.70 1.82 -15.84
C LEU A 197 2.81 1.53 -14.83
N LEU A 198 3.81 2.40 -14.68
CA LEU A 198 4.92 2.14 -13.78
C LEU A 198 4.53 1.97 -12.30
N PRO A 199 3.57 2.74 -11.74
CA PRO A 199 3.06 2.49 -10.38
C PRO A 199 2.43 1.10 -10.18
N GLU A 200 2.03 0.44 -11.27
CA GLU A 200 1.47 -0.91 -11.26
C GLU A 200 2.57 -1.99 -11.24
N VAL A 201 3.80 -1.64 -11.63
CA VAL A 201 4.96 -2.53 -11.54
C VAL A 201 5.38 -2.66 -10.08
N ARG A 202 5.63 -3.89 -9.63
CA ARG A 202 6.11 -4.12 -8.26
C ARG A 202 7.44 -3.41 -8.08
N GLN A 203 7.60 -2.70 -6.96
CA GLN A 203 8.80 -1.91 -6.66
C GLN A 203 10.13 -2.66 -6.84
N ARG A 204 10.15 -3.98 -6.57
CA ARG A 204 11.35 -4.82 -6.72
C ARG A 204 11.74 -5.10 -8.18
N ASP A 205 10.77 -5.08 -9.10
CA ASP A 205 10.94 -5.40 -10.52
C ASP A 205 11.06 -4.10 -11.36
N LEU A 206 11.00 -2.93 -10.71
CA LEU A 206 11.00 -1.61 -11.35
C LEU A 206 12.31 -1.32 -12.11
N VAL A 207 13.45 -1.85 -11.65
CA VAL A 207 14.73 -1.68 -12.35
C VAL A 207 14.69 -2.39 -13.69
N ASP A 208 14.31 -3.67 -13.70
CA ASP A 208 14.21 -4.49 -14.90
C ASP A 208 13.23 -3.88 -15.92
N ALA A 209 12.11 -3.34 -15.43
CA ALA A 209 11.14 -2.63 -16.26
C ALA A 209 11.76 -1.40 -16.96
N LEU A 210 12.54 -0.60 -16.22
CA LEU A 210 13.20 0.61 -16.76
C LEU A 210 14.41 0.29 -17.64
N GLU A 211 15.13 -0.80 -17.36
CA GLU A 211 16.20 -1.31 -18.23
C GLU A 211 15.65 -1.71 -19.61
N GLY A 212 14.40 -2.21 -19.68
CA GLY A 212 13.70 -2.46 -20.94
C GLY A 212 13.56 -1.21 -21.82
N PHE A 213 13.44 -0.02 -21.22
CA PHE A 213 13.42 1.27 -21.95
C PHE A 213 14.81 1.82 -22.27
N LYS A 214 15.88 1.09 -21.90
CA LYS A 214 17.28 1.54 -22.00
C LYS A 214 17.55 2.85 -21.26
N CYS A 215 16.89 3.08 -20.13
CA CYS A 215 17.21 4.19 -19.24
C CYS A 215 18.69 4.13 -18.82
N SER A 216 19.35 5.28 -18.71
CA SER A 216 20.78 5.32 -18.41
C SER A 216 21.11 4.73 -17.03
N PRO A 217 22.30 4.13 -16.87
CA PRO A 217 22.78 3.68 -15.57
C PRO A 217 22.81 4.81 -14.51
N GLN A 218 23.08 6.05 -14.94
CA GLN A 218 23.10 7.21 -14.06
C GLN A 218 21.71 7.53 -13.51
N PHE A 219 20.67 7.46 -14.35
CA PHE A 219 19.29 7.61 -13.91
C PHE A 219 18.89 6.54 -12.89
N LEU A 220 19.19 5.28 -13.20
CA LEU A 220 18.89 4.13 -12.32
C LEU A 220 19.63 4.24 -10.98
N GLN A 221 20.90 4.63 -10.98
CA GLN A 221 21.69 4.82 -9.76
C GLN A 221 21.16 5.98 -8.91
N THR A 222 20.67 7.06 -9.53
CA THR A 222 20.17 8.24 -8.81
C THR A 222 18.85 7.94 -8.08
N TYR A 223 17.90 7.28 -8.75
CA TYR A 223 16.56 7.09 -8.20
C TYR A 223 16.33 5.71 -7.57
N LEU A 224 17.11 4.69 -7.97
CA LEU A 224 17.00 3.30 -7.53
C LEU A 224 18.34 2.69 -7.06
N PRO A 225 19.19 3.39 -6.26
CA PRO A 225 20.57 2.99 -5.99
C PRO A 225 20.73 1.59 -5.38
N ARG A 226 19.91 1.27 -4.36
CA ARG A 226 19.98 -0.02 -3.66
C ARG A 226 19.53 -1.20 -4.54
N ARG A 227 18.65 -0.96 -5.50
CA ARG A 227 18.06 -1.99 -6.36
C ARG A 227 18.95 -2.24 -7.58
N PHE A 228 19.48 -1.16 -8.16
CA PHE A 228 20.45 -1.23 -9.24
C PHE A 228 21.77 -1.92 -8.82
N ALA A 229 22.28 -1.64 -7.62
CA ALA A 229 23.48 -2.35 -7.12
C ALA A 229 23.26 -3.88 -7.01
N ARG A 230 22.04 -4.32 -6.70
CA ARG A 230 21.68 -5.75 -6.63
C ARG A 230 21.55 -6.38 -8.01
N SER A 231 20.97 -5.68 -9.01
CA SER A 231 20.86 -6.22 -10.37
C SER A 231 22.24 -6.50 -10.96
N ILE A 232 23.19 -5.55 -10.82
CA ILE A 232 24.59 -5.73 -11.25
C ILE A 232 25.25 -6.94 -10.58
N THR A 233 25.08 -7.08 -9.25
CA THR A 233 25.69 -8.18 -8.50
C THR A 233 25.12 -9.54 -8.94
N SER A 234 23.81 -9.61 -9.20
CA SER A 234 23.15 -10.83 -9.69
C SER A 234 23.58 -11.21 -11.11
N ALA A 235 23.80 -10.22 -11.98
CA ALA A 235 24.30 -10.43 -13.33
C ALA A 235 25.74 -10.95 -13.32
N ALA A 236 26.60 -10.38 -12.46
CA ALA A 236 27.98 -10.81 -12.27
C ALA A 236 28.07 -12.24 -11.72
N SER A 237 27.22 -12.62 -10.76
CA SER A 237 27.20 -14.00 -10.23
C SER A 237 26.74 -15.02 -11.27
N ASN A 238 25.78 -14.66 -12.12
CA ASN A 238 25.29 -15.55 -13.18
C ASN A 238 26.30 -15.73 -14.32
N GLN A 239 27.14 -14.73 -14.59
CA GLN A 239 28.26 -14.88 -15.52
C GLN A 239 29.39 -15.73 -14.93
N ALA A 240 29.70 -15.57 -13.64
CA ALA A 240 30.71 -16.38 -12.96
C ALA A 240 30.34 -17.87 -12.84
N LEU A 241 29.05 -18.20 -12.79
CA LEU A 241 28.57 -19.59 -12.78
C LEU A 241 28.54 -20.25 -14.17
N ARG A 242 28.77 -19.49 -15.24
CA ARG A 242 28.80 -19.97 -16.63
C ARG A 242 30.21 -20.11 -17.20
N LEU A 243 31.23 -19.78 -16.42
CA LEU A 243 32.66 -19.96 -16.70
C LEU A 243 33.20 -21.13 -15.87
#